data_AF-A0A422QD92-F1
#
_entry.id   AF-A0A422QD92-F1
#
_cell.length_a   1.000
_cell.length_b   1.000
_cell.length_c   1.000
_cell.angle_alpha   90.00
_cell.angle_beta   90.00
_cell.angle_gamma   90.00
#
_symmetry.space_group_name_H-M   'P 1'
#
loop_
_entity.id
_entity.type
_entity.pdbx_description
1 polymer ?
#
loop_
_entity_poly.entity_id
_entity_poly.type
_entity_poly.pdbx_seq_one_letter_code
_entity_poly.pdbx_strand_id
1 'polypeptide(L)'
;VAGTWKDLTDGVNSMAGNLTAQVRNIAEVTTAVANGDLSKKITVDVKGEILELKNTINVMVDQLSSFASEVTRVAREVGTEGKLGGQAVVKGVAGTWKDLTDSVNSMAGNLTSQVRNIAEVTTAVANGDLSKKITVDVRGEILQLKDTINVMVD
;
A
#
# COMPACT_ATOMS: atom_id res chain seq x y z
N VAL A 1 23.65 18.37 47.82
CA VAL A 1 22.32 18.10 48.42
C VAL A 1 22.37 16.68 48.96
N ALA A 2 22.07 16.44 50.24
CA ALA A 2 22.08 15.10 50.85
C ALA A 2 20.72 14.83 51.50
N GLY A 3 20.32 13.55 51.60
CA GLY A 3 19.00 13.13 52.07
C GLY A 3 17.95 13.12 50.97
N THR A 4 16.66 13.14 51.34
CA THR A 4 15.48 13.02 50.44
C THR A 4 15.53 13.91 49.21
N TRP A 5 16.18 15.08 49.31
CA TRP A 5 16.29 16.02 48.19
C TRP A 5 17.28 15.58 47.10
N LYS A 6 18.30 14.79 47.47
CA LYS A 6 19.16 14.11 46.52
C LYS A 6 18.38 13.00 45.79
N ASP A 7 17.66 12.17 46.53
CA ASP A 7 16.90 11.05 45.97
C ASP A 7 15.83 11.54 44.99
N LEU A 8 15.15 12.64 45.32
CA LEU A 8 14.19 13.30 44.43
C LEU A 8 14.86 13.86 43.18
N THR A 9 16.01 14.52 43.32
CA THR A 9 16.77 15.05 42.18
C THR A 9 17.23 13.92 41.25
N ASP A 10 17.77 12.84 41.82
CA ASP A 10 18.24 11.68 41.06
C ASP A 10 17.06 10.96 40.35
N GLY A 11 15.90 10.85 41.02
CA GLY A 11 14.67 10.32 40.44
C GLY A 11 14.13 11.16 39.28
N VAL A 12 14.08 12.49 39.43
CA VAL A 12 13.67 13.41 38.34
C VAL A 12 14.63 13.35 37.17
N ASN A 13 15.94 13.32 37.42
CA ASN A 13 16.94 13.20 36.36
C ASN A 13 16.81 11.87 35.60
N SER A 14 16.54 10.76 36.31
CA SER A 14 16.28 9.46 35.70
C SER A 14 15.01 9.49 34.83
N MET A 15 13.92 10.07 35.34
CA MET A 15 12.68 10.22 34.59
C MET A 15 12.87 11.06 33.32
N ALA A 16 13.55 12.20 33.42
CA ALA A 16 13.85 13.07 32.29
C ALA A 16 14.74 12.38 31.24
N GLY A 17 15.75 11.62 31.69
CA GLY A 17 16.60 10.82 30.81
C GLY A 17 15.82 9.75 30.05
N ASN A 18 14.93 9.03 30.76
CA ASN A 18 14.07 8.02 30.15
C ASN A 18 13.11 8.62 29.13
N LEU A 19 12.42 9.73 29.47
CA LEU A 19 11.50 10.40 28.55
C LEU A 19 12.23 10.92 27.30
N THR A 20 13.43 11.49 27.48
CA THR A 20 14.27 11.96 26.36
C THR A 20 14.63 10.83 25.42
N ALA A 21 15.03 9.67 25.95
CA ALA A 21 15.35 8.50 25.14
C ALA A 21 14.12 7.97 24.39
N GLN A 22 12.97 7.92 25.06
CA GLN A 22 11.71 7.47 24.47
C GLN A 22 11.27 8.37 23.31
N VAL A 23 11.24 9.69 23.52
CA VAL A 23 10.86 10.66 22.47
C VAL A 23 11.85 10.67 21.31
N ARG A 24 13.16 10.51 21.58
CA ARG A 24 14.17 10.42 20.52
C ARG A 24 13.95 9.21 19.61
N ASN A 25 13.66 8.04 20.17
CA ASN A 25 13.38 6.85 19.37
C ASN A 25 12.10 6.99 18.53
N ILE A 26 11.07 7.62 19.09
CA ILE A 26 9.85 7.96 18.34
C ILE A 26 10.19 8.86 17.15
N ALA A 27 10.95 9.95 17.39
CA ALA A 27 11.35 10.89 16.35
C ALA A 27 12.18 10.21 15.24
N GLU A 28 13.09 9.31 15.59
CA GLU A 28 13.87 8.53 14.62
C GLU A 28 12.98 7.67 13.72
N VAL A 29 12.00 6.97 14.29
CA VAL A 29 11.09 6.11 13.53
C VAL A 29 10.15 6.94 12.67
N THR A 30 9.56 8.02 13.18
CA THR A 30 8.70 8.89 12.38
C THR A 30 9.47 9.58 11.25
N THR A 31 10.74 9.94 11.48
CA THR A 31 11.63 10.48 10.44
C THR A 31 11.94 9.43 9.37
N ALA A 32 12.20 8.18 9.77
CA ALA A 32 12.43 7.08 8.84
C ALA A 32 11.19 6.84 7.96
N VAL A 33 10.00 6.80 8.56
CA VAL A 33 8.73 6.65 7.85
C VAL A 33 8.50 7.80 6.86
N ALA A 34 8.78 9.04 7.26
CA ALA A 34 8.70 10.20 6.37
C ALA A 34 9.66 10.10 5.17
N ASN A 35 10.81 9.44 5.35
CA ASN A 35 11.77 9.15 4.28
C ASN A 35 11.46 7.85 3.51
N GLY A 36 10.33 7.18 3.79
CA GLY A 36 9.91 5.95 3.12
C GLY A 36 10.53 4.66 3.67
N ASP A 37 11.30 4.73 4.77
CA ASP A 37 11.82 3.55 5.46
C ASP A 37 10.79 3.02 6.46
N LEU A 38 10.01 2.04 6.00
CA LEU A 38 8.95 1.37 6.77
C LEU A 38 9.46 0.12 7.51
N SER A 39 10.77 -0.12 7.52
CA SER A 39 11.37 -1.25 8.25
C SER A 39 11.58 -0.96 9.73
N LYS A 40 11.58 0.32 10.12
CA LYS A 40 11.85 0.74 11.50
C LYS A 40 10.60 0.70 12.37
N LYS A 41 10.81 0.34 13.64
CA LYS A 41 9.79 0.31 14.68
C LYS A 41 10.31 0.97 15.93
N ILE A 42 9.39 1.52 16.72
CA ILE A 42 9.70 1.98 18.07
C ILE A 42 9.87 0.73 18.93
N THR A 43 11.05 0.58 19.54
CA THR A 43 11.41 -0.63 20.30
C THR A 43 11.65 -0.34 21.78
N VAL A 44 11.95 0.91 22.14
CA VAL A 44 12.19 1.34 23.52
C VAL A 44 11.05 0.93 24.46
N ASP A 45 11.40 0.55 25.69
CA ASP A 45 10.41 0.20 26.72
C ASP A 45 9.73 1.45 27.26
N VAL A 46 8.41 1.42 27.27
CA VAL A 46 7.53 2.57 27.52
C VAL A 46 6.28 2.09 28.25
N LYS A 47 5.70 2.97 29.05
CA LYS A 47 4.47 2.71 29.82
C LYS A 47 3.51 3.89 29.67
N GLY A 48 2.26 3.69 30.08
CA GLY A 48 1.23 4.73 30.03
C GLY A 48 1.00 5.24 28.61
N GLU A 49 0.85 6.54 28.49
CA GLU A 49 0.50 7.26 27.25
C GLU A 49 1.59 7.10 26.18
N ILE A 50 2.86 6.97 26.57
CA ILE A 50 3.95 6.74 25.61
C ILE A 50 3.87 5.32 25.02
N LEU A 51 3.36 4.34 25.76
CA LEU A 51 3.10 3.00 25.22
C LEU A 51 1.96 3.02 24.20
N GLU A 52 0.89 3.75 24.48
CA GLU A 52 -0.21 3.93 23.54
C GLU A 52 0.26 4.61 22.24
N LEU A 53 1.09 5.66 22.37
CA LEU A 53 1.71 6.34 21.24
C LEU A 53 2.62 5.40 20.42
N LYS A 54 3.50 4.64 21.09
CA LYS A 54 4.35 3.62 20.46
C LYS A 54 3.53 2.62 19.66
N ASN A 55 2.47 2.09 20.27
CA ASN A 55 1.63 1.08 19.63
C ASN A 55 0.89 1.67 18.42
N THR A 56 0.33 2.87 18.56
CA THR A 56 -0.38 3.56 17.48
C THR A 56 0.55 3.82 16.29
N ILE A 57 1.75 4.35 16.53
CA ILE A 57 2.74 4.59 15.47
C ILE A 57 3.19 3.27 14.85
N ASN A 58 3.49 2.25 15.64
CA ASN A 58 3.93 0.96 15.10
C ASN A 58 2.84 0.33 14.22
N VAL A 59 1.56 0.37 14.63
CA VAL A 59 0.43 -0.09 13.80
C VAL A 59 0.33 0.70 12.49
N MET A 60 0.47 2.03 12.54
CA MET A 60 0.51 2.86 11.33
C MET A 60 1.64 2.43 10.39
N VAL A 61 2.84 2.14 10.91
CA VAL A 61 3.97 1.64 10.11
C VAL A 61 3.67 0.27 9.50
N ASP A 62 3.02 -0.64 10.24
CA ASP A 62 2.63 -1.96 9.70
C ASP A 62 1.64 -1.84 8.55
N GLN A 63 0.63 -0.98 8.70
CA GLN A 63 -0.36 -0.73 7.65
C GLN A 63 0.28 -0.12 6.40
N LEU A 64 1.13 0.89 6.57
CA LEU A 64 1.90 1.51 5.49
C LEU A 64 2.77 0.48 4.76
N SER A 65 3.51 -0.34 5.51
CA SER A 65 4.42 -1.35 4.95
C SER A 65 3.66 -2.42 4.16
N SER A 66 2.56 -2.92 4.74
CA SER A 66 1.70 -3.90 4.08
C SER A 66 1.06 -3.34 2.80
N PHE A 67 0.59 -2.09 2.84
CA PHE A 67 0.03 -1.43 1.66
C PHE A 67 1.07 -1.26 0.56
N ALA A 68 2.25 -0.73 0.89
CA ALA A 68 3.33 -0.51 -0.07
C ALA A 68 3.75 -1.82 -0.76
N SER A 69 3.95 -2.89 0.01
CA SER A 69 4.26 -4.21 -0.54
C SER A 69 3.19 -4.72 -1.50
N GLU A 70 1.92 -4.63 -1.13
CA GLU A 70 0.81 -5.13 -1.95
C GLU A 70 0.63 -4.34 -3.24
N VAL A 71 0.74 -3.00 -3.19
CA VAL A 71 0.68 -2.16 -4.39
C VAL A 71 1.84 -2.45 -5.32
N THR A 72 3.07 -2.57 -4.81
CA THR A 72 4.23 -2.95 -5.62
C THR A 72 4.05 -4.33 -6.26
N ARG A 73 3.51 -5.30 -5.51
CA ARG A 73 3.25 -6.65 -6.02
C ARG A 73 2.23 -6.63 -7.17
N VAL A 74 1.08 -5.99 -6.97
CA VAL A 74 0.02 -5.92 -7.99
C VAL A 74 0.49 -5.17 -9.23
N ALA A 75 1.18 -4.05 -9.06
CA ALA A 75 1.74 -3.29 -10.17
C ALA A 75 2.71 -4.14 -11.00
N ARG A 76 3.58 -4.91 -10.34
CA ARG A 76 4.50 -5.83 -11.00
C ARG A 76 3.76 -6.97 -11.70
N GLU A 77 2.84 -7.66 -11.03
CA GLU A 77 2.11 -8.80 -11.58
C GLU A 77 1.28 -8.39 -12.80
N VAL A 78 0.43 -7.38 -12.67
CA VAL A 78 -0.51 -6.97 -13.72
C VAL A 78 0.19 -6.13 -14.79
N GLY A 79 1.05 -5.19 -14.38
CA GLY A 79 1.65 -4.22 -15.29
C GLY A 79 2.93 -4.70 -15.97
N THR A 80 3.75 -5.53 -15.31
CA THR A 80 5.05 -5.97 -15.86
C THR A 80 5.04 -7.43 -16.28
N GLU A 81 4.52 -8.32 -15.45
CA GLU A 81 4.52 -9.76 -15.71
C GLU A 81 3.33 -10.21 -16.57
N GLY A 82 2.35 -9.34 -16.80
CA GLY A 82 1.13 -9.65 -17.56
C GLY A 82 0.24 -10.69 -16.87
N LYS A 83 0.44 -10.95 -15.57
CA LYS A 83 -0.38 -11.85 -14.75
C LYS A 83 -1.65 -11.13 -14.34
N LEU A 84 -2.63 -11.16 -15.25
CA LEU A 84 -3.91 -10.50 -15.06
C LEU A 84 -4.74 -11.19 -13.95
N GLY A 85 -5.49 -10.39 -13.19
CA GLY A 85 -6.32 -10.85 -12.07
C GLY A 85 -5.68 -10.68 -10.69
N GLY A 86 -4.44 -10.18 -10.60
CA GLY A 86 -3.82 -9.81 -9.33
C GLY A 86 -4.59 -8.68 -8.64
N GLN A 87 -4.86 -8.83 -7.35
CA GLN A 87 -5.48 -7.81 -6.50
C GLN A 87 -4.72 -7.67 -5.19
N ALA A 88 -4.69 -6.45 -4.65
CA ALA A 88 -4.07 -6.08 -3.40
C ALA A 88 -4.96 -6.52 -2.24
N VAL A 89 -4.36 -7.19 -1.26
CA VAL A 89 -5.05 -7.65 -0.04
C VAL A 89 -4.32 -7.11 1.18
N VAL A 90 -4.77 -5.95 1.67
CA VAL A 90 -4.19 -5.30 2.86
C VAL A 90 -5.11 -5.52 4.05
N LYS A 91 -4.63 -6.22 5.08
CA LYS A 91 -5.44 -6.54 6.27
C LYS A 91 -5.59 -5.33 7.18
N GLY A 92 -6.78 -5.16 7.76
CA GLY A 92 -7.03 -4.15 8.80
C GLY A 92 -6.99 -2.71 8.31
N VAL A 93 -7.13 -2.48 7.00
CA VAL A 93 -7.26 -1.12 6.44
C VAL A 93 -8.69 -0.61 6.57
N ALA A 94 -8.81 0.67 6.88
CA ALA A 94 -10.07 1.41 6.96
C ALA A 94 -9.83 2.85 6.48
N GLY A 95 -10.92 3.58 6.21
CA GLY A 95 -10.87 4.95 5.70
C GLY A 95 -10.02 5.05 4.44
N THR A 96 -9.15 6.08 4.38
CA THR A 96 -8.30 6.35 3.21
C THR A 96 -7.47 5.15 2.75
N TRP A 97 -6.99 4.30 3.66
CA TRP A 97 -6.22 3.12 3.31
C TRP A 97 -7.04 2.08 2.53
N LYS A 98 -8.31 1.93 2.91
CA LYS A 98 -9.23 1.07 2.20
C LYS A 98 -9.55 1.64 0.83
N ASP A 99 -9.84 2.93 0.75
CA ASP A 99 -10.17 3.60 -0.52
C ASP A 99 -9.02 3.49 -1.54
N LEU A 100 -7.77 3.63 -1.07
CA LEU A 100 -6.59 3.44 -1.92
C LEU A 100 -6.44 1.99 -2.39
N THR A 101 -6.66 1.02 -1.51
CA THR A 101 -6.60 -0.42 -1.86
C THR A 101 -7.66 -0.76 -2.90
N ASP A 102 -8.89 -0.29 -2.69
CA ASP A 102 -10.03 -0.50 -3.61
C ASP A 102 -9.79 0.19 -4.96
N SER A 103 -9.14 1.36 -4.97
CA SER A 103 -8.76 2.07 -6.20
C SER A 103 -7.72 1.30 -7.02
N VAL A 104 -6.67 0.76 -6.38
CA VAL A 104 -5.67 -0.10 -7.05
C VAL A 104 -6.33 -1.37 -7.60
N ASN A 105 -7.23 -1.99 -6.83
CA ASN A 105 -7.96 -3.18 -7.28
C ASN A 105 -8.91 -2.89 -8.45
N SER A 106 -9.55 -1.72 -8.47
CA SER A 106 -10.40 -1.28 -9.57
C SER A 106 -9.56 -1.08 -10.85
N MET A 107 -8.40 -0.44 -10.73
CA MET A 107 -7.47 -0.27 -11.85
C MET A 107 -6.98 -1.61 -12.41
N ALA A 108 -6.50 -2.51 -11.54
CA ALA A 108 -6.02 -3.83 -11.91
C ALA A 108 -7.12 -4.70 -12.54
N GLY A 109 -8.34 -4.64 -11.98
CA GLY A 109 -9.51 -5.35 -12.49
C GLY A 109 -9.97 -4.85 -13.86
N ASN A 110 -9.97 -3.54 -14.07
CA ASN A 110 -10.29 -2.94 -15.36
C ASN A 110 -9.27 -3.35 -16.43
N LEU A 111 -7.96 -3.21 -16.15
CA LEU A 111 -6.90 -3.64 -17.08
C LEU A 111 -7.00 -5.14 -17.40
N THR A 112 -7.21 -5.97 -16.38
CA THR A 112 -7.41 -7.42 -16.55
C THR A 112 -8.55 -7.73 -17.51
N SER A 113 -9.71 -7.10 -17.28
CA SER A 113 -10.92 -7.37 -18.07
C SER A 113 -10.74 -6.88 -19.51
N GLN A 114 -10.18 -5.69 -19.69
CA GLN A 114 -9.95 -5.08 -21.00
C GLN A 114 -8.96 -5.90 -21.83
N VAL A 115 -7.80 -6.24 -21.27
CA VAL A 115 -6.75 -6.98 -21.99
C VAL A 115 -7.20 -8.40 -22.31
N ARG A 116 -7.92 -9.09 -21.41
CA ARG A 116 -8.46 -10.43 -21.70
C ARG A 116 -9.47 -10.43 -22.85
N ASN A 117 -10.38 -9.45 -22.89
CA ASN A 117 -11.34 -9.34 -23.98
C ASN A 117 -10.66 -9.07 -25.32
N ILE A 118 -9.65 -8.19 -25.33
CA ILE A 118 -8.83 -7.92 -26.52
C ILE A 118 -8.11 -9.20 -26.97
N ALA A 119 -7.50 -9.95 -26.05
CA ALA A 119 -6.79 -11.17 -26.36
C ALA A 119 -7.72 -12.26 -26.93
N GLU A 120 -8.93 -12.40 -26.38
CA GLU A 120 -9.93 -13.36 -26.88
C GLU A 120 -10.33 -13.04 -28.33
N VAL A 121 -10.70 -11.79 -28.60
CA VAL A 121 -11.16 -11.39 -29.94
C VAL A 121 -10.01 -11.45 -30.95
N THR A 122 -8.83 -10.95 -30.61
CA THR A 122 -7.67 -11.01 -31.53
C THR A 122 -7.24 -12.45 -31.81
N THR A 123 -7.36 -13.37 -30.85
CA THR A 123 -7.14 -14.81 -31.06
C THR A 123 -8.19 -15.42 -32.00
N ALA A 124 -9.46 -15.06 -31.85
CA ALA A 124 -10.52 -15.51 -32.75
C ALA A 124 -10.26 -15.07 -34.20
N VAL A 125 -9.91 -13.79 -34.39
CA VAL A 125 -9.55 -13.23 -35.70
C VAL A 125 -8.36 -13.96 -36.31
N ALA A 126 -7.30 -14.21 -35.52
CA ALA A 126 -6.12 -14.96 -35.98
C ALA A 126 -6.46 -16.39 -36.43
N ASN A 127 -7.49 -17.00 -35.83
CA ASN A 127 -8.01 -18.31 -36.20
C ASN A 127 -9.08 -18.26 -37.33
N GLY A 128 -9.35 -17.08 -37.89
CA GLY A 128 -10.31 -16.88 -38.97
C GLY A 128 -11.77 -16.71 -38.54
N ASP A 129 -12.06 -16.65 -37.24
CA ASP A 129 -13.40 -16.34 -36.72
C ASP A 129 -13.59 -14.81 -36.60
N LEU A 130 -14.16 -14.21 -37.64
CA LEU A 130 -14.51 -12.79 -37.70
C LEU A 130 -15.89 -12.50 -37.08
N SER A 131 -16.57 -13.48 -36.47
CA SER A 131 -17.88 -13.23 -35.83
C SER A 131 -17.75 -12.57 -34.45
N LYS A 132 -16.54 -12.53 -33.88
CA LYS A 132 -16.27 -12.03 -32.53
C LYS A 132 -15.93 -10.54 -32.54
N LYS A 133 -16.54 -9.80 -31.61
CA LYS A 133 -16.29 -8.37 -31.38
C LYS A 133 -15.97 -8.09 -29.92
N ILE A 134 -15.19 -7.06 -29.67
CA ILE A 134 -14.97 -6.54 -28.32
C ILE A 134 -16.22 -5.75 -27.92
N THR A 135 -16.89 -6.17 -26.85
CA THR A 135 -18.14 -5.58 -26.37
C THR A 135 -18.01 -4.79 -25.06
N VAL A 136 -16.92 -4.97 -24.33
CA VAL A 136 -16.68 -4.30 -23.03
C VAL A 136 -16.73 -2.78 -23.18
N ASP A 137 -17.30 -2.11 -22.17
CA ASP A 137 -17.28 -0.66 -22.06
C ASP A 137 -15.87 -0.18 -21.69
N VAL A 138 -15.29 0.64 -22.56
CA VAL A 138 -13.91 1.11 -22.47
C VAL A 138 -13.84 2.56 -22.92
N ARG A 139 -12.83 3.29 -22.44
CA ARG A 139 -12.66 4.72 -22.70
C ARG A 139 -11.22 5.02 -23.07
N GLY A 140 -10.98 6.21 -23.62
CA GLY A 140 -9.64 6.70 -23.95
C GLY A 140 -8.93 5.82 -24.98
N GLU A 141 -7.65 5.54 -24.74
CA GLU A 141 -6.80 4.76 -25.64
C GLU A 141 -7.31 3.33 -25.86
N ILE A 142 -7.93 2.72 -24.84
CA ILE A 142 -8.51 1.37 -24.95
C ILE A 142 -9.74 1.36 -25.87
N LEU A 143 -10.51 2.46 -25.92
CA LEU A 143 -11.63 2.59 -26.86
C LEU A 143 -11.11 2.66 -28.31
N GLN A 144 -10.08 3.45 -28.57
CA GLN A 144 -9.46 3.51 -29.90
C GLN A 144 -8.95 2.13 -30.35
N LEU A 145 -8.36 1.37 -29.42
CA LEU A 145 -7.92 0.00 -29.68
C LEU A 145 -9.10 -0.93 -29.98
N LYS A 146 -10.17 -0.87 -29.17
CA LYS A 146 -11.41 -1.63 -29.40
C LYS A 146 -11.99 -1.35 -30.78
N ASP A 147 -12.12 -0.09 -31.16
CA ASP A 147 -12.71 0.32 -32.44
C ASP A 147 -11.85 -0.16 -33.61
N THR A 148 -10.52 -0.01 -33.50
CA THR A 148 -9.57 -0.51 -34.52
C THR A 148 -9.69 -2.02 -34.71
N ILE A 149 -9.80 -2.79 -33.62
CA ILE A 149 -9.95 -4.25 -33.70
C ILE A 149 -11.31 -4.64 -34.27
N ASN A 150 -12.38 -3.96 -33.86
CA ASN A 150 -13.71 -4.25 -34.36
C ASN A 150 -13.86 -3.96 -35.87
N VAL A 151 -13.10 -3.01 -36.43
CA VAL A 151 -13.06 -2.77 -37.88
C VAL A 151 -12.41 -3.95 -38.63
N MET A 152 -11.51 -4.71 -38.02
CA MET A 152 -10.87 -5.87 -38.69
C MET A 152 -11.83 -7.05 -38.90
N VAL A 153 -12.94 -7.07 -38.17
CA VAL A 153 -13.94 -8.16 -38.20
C VAL A 153 -15.26 -7.74 -38.85
N ASP A 154 -15.35 -6.48 -39.29
CA ASP A 154 -16.44 -5.95 -40.12
C ASP A 154 -16.15 -6.16 -41.61
#